data_AF-A0A358QZ39-F1
#
_entry.id   AF-A0A358QZ39-F1
#
_cell.length_a   1.000
_cell.length_b   1.000
_cell.length_c   1.000
_cell.angle_alpha   90.00
_cell.angle_beta   90.00
_cell.angle_gamma   90.00
#
_symmetry.space_group_name_H-M   'P 1'
#
loop_
_entity.id
_entity.type
_entity.pdbx_description
1 polymer ?
#
loop_
_entity_poly.entity_id
_entity_poly.type
_entity_poly.pdbx_seq_one_letter_code
_entity_poly.pdbx_strand_id
1 'polypeptide(L)'
;MTGITHMVVSASIYSMRVLPRPAALTAAFASHFILDAIPHYELTLNTNLILLAAAGLFIAYISFLRRDIFISAAAFLGLLPDLIWVFDLNSTLINIHSYFHFKKTYPIPPTFLLFELALLLLFLAILVKNRR
;
A
#
# COMPACT_ATOMS: atom_id res chain seq x y z
N MET A 1 1.44 2.62 -7.41
CA MET A 1 2.36 1.45 -7.35
C MET A 1 1.45 0.22 -7.51
N THR A 2 1.94 -1.02 -7.43
CA THR A 2 1.02 -2.16 -7.30
C THR A 2 0.25 -2.09 -5.98
N GLY A 3 -1.02 -2.48 -6.01
CA GLY A 3 -1.89 -2.45 -4.83
C GLY A 3 -1.37 -3.30 -3.66
N ILE A 4 -0.65 -4.39 -3.96
CA ILE A 4 0.01 -5.22 -2.93
C ILE A 4 1.08 -4.44 -2.15
N THR A 5 1.90 -3.63 -2.84
CA THR A 5 2.92 -2.79 -2.20
C THR A 5 2.27 -1.79 -1.25
N HIS A 6 1.20 -1.12 -1.68
CA HIS A 6 0.45 -0.19 -0.83
C HIS A 6 -0.08 -0.88 0.44
N MET A 7 -0.76 -2.02 0.30
CA MET A 7 -1.29 -2.76 1.46
C MET A 7 -0.19 -3.19 2.44
N VAL A 8 0.90 -3.78 1.93
CA VAL A 8 1.97 -4.32 2.76
C VAL A 8 2.73 -3.21 3.47
N VAL A 9 3.08 -2.12 2.78
CA VAL A 9 3.77 -0.97 3.38
C VAL A 9 2.92 -0.34 4.48
N SER A 10 1.64 -0.07 4.22
CA SER A 10 0.74 0.54 5.20
C SER A 10 0.52 -0.35 6.44
N ALA A 11 0.31 -1.66 6.25
CA ALA A 11 0.23 -2.62 7.35
C ALA A 11 1.53 -2.71 8.15
N SER A 12 2.68 -2.57 7.49
CA SER A 12 4.00 -2.59 8.13
C SER A 12 4.26 -1.35 8.95
N ILE A 13 3.98 -0.15 8.42
CA ILE A 13 4.09 1.13 9.14
C ILE A 13 3.32 1.06 10.45
N TYR A 14 2.09 0.53 10.41
CA TYR A 14 1.30 0.28 11.61
C TYR A 14 1.97 -0.71 12.56
N SER A 15 2.41 -1.86 12.03
CA SER A 15 3.00 -2.96 12.82
C SER A 15 4.36 -2.63 13.44
N MET A 16 5.03 -1.56 13.00
CA MET A 16 6.29 -1.10 13.60
C MET A 16 6.11 -0.53 15.01
N ARG A 17 4.90 -0.12 15.39
CA ARG A 17 4.58 0.43 16.73
C ARG A 17 5.49 1.58 17.18
N VAL A 18 6.07 2.32 16.22
CA VAL A 18 6.90 3.51 16.49
C VAL A 18 6.03 4.73 16.79
N LEU A 19 4.83 4.78 16.24
CA LEU A 19 3.87 5.87 16.41
C LEU A 19 2.66 5.43 17.23
N PRO A 20 2.00 6.35 17.96
CA PRO A 20 0.71 6.05 18.59
C PRO A 20 -0.32 5.70 17.51
N ARG A 21 -1.30 4.84 17.86
CA ARG A 21 -2.26 4.24 16.91
C ARG A 21 -2.87 5.24 15.91
N PRO A 22 -3.40 6.41 16.32
CA PRO A 22 -3.97 7.36 15.34
C PRO A 22 -2.94 7.87 14.34
N ALA A 23 -1.74 8.26 14.82
CA ALA A 23 -0.66 8.72 13.95
C ALA A 23 -0.15 7.60 13.03
N ALA A 24 -0.10 6.35 13.50
CA ALA A 24 0.27 5.20 12.69
C ALA A 24 -0.74 4.94 11.55
N LEU A 25 -2.05 5.06 11.81
CA LEU A 25 -3.10 4.91 10.80
C LEU A 25 -3.06 6.07 9.79
N THR A 26 -2.84 7.30 10.24
CA THR A 26 -2.65 8.45 9.33
C THR A 26 -1.40 8.26 8.47
N ALA A 27 -0.30 7.79 9.04
CA ALA A 27 0.92 7.49 8.29
C ALA A 27 0.70 6.35 7.29
N ALA A 28 -0.08 5.32 7.66
CA ALA A 28 -0.46 4.22 6.77
C ALA A 28 -1.25 4.74 5.55
N PHE A 29 -2.22 5.63 5.76
CA PHE A 29 -2.95 6.30 4.67
C PHE A 29 -2.03 7.18 3.81
N ALA A 30 -1.26 8.07 4.45
CA ALA A 30 -0.38 9.01 3.76
C ALA A 30 0.72 8.32 2.94
N SER A 31 1.17 7.14 3.36
CA SER A 31 2.19 6.36 2.65
C SER A 31 1.78 6.01 1.23
N HIS A 32 0.48 5.91 0.92
CA HIS A 32 0.00 5.69 -0.43
C HIS A 32 0.53 6.76 -1.40
N PHE A 33 0.32 8.04 -1.07
CA PHE A 33 0.76 9.16 -1.92
C PHE A 33 2.29 9.26 -2.03
N ILE A 34 3.00 8.87 -0.97
CA ILE A 34 4.47 8.83 -0.98
C ILE A 34 4.97 7.76 -1.95
N LEU A 35 4.38 6.55 -1.89
CA LEU A 35 4.71 5.46 -2.80
C LEU A 35 4.37 5.82 -4.24
N ASP A 36 3.26 6.52 -4.44
CA ASP A 36 2.82 6.95 -5.77
C ASP A 36 3.64 8.07 -6.38
N ALA A 37 4.29 8.89 -5.56
CA ALA A 37 5.27 9.85 -6.04
C ALA A 37 6.52 9.19 -6.66
N ILE A 38 6.82 7.94 -6.28
CA ILE A 38 7.98 7.20 -6.80
C ILE A 38 7.63 6.62 -8.17
N PRO A 39 8.47 6.78 -9.21
CA PRO A 39 8.26 6.11 -10.49
C PRO A 39 8.13 4.61 -10.31
N HIS A 40 7.11 4.01 -10.93
CA HIS A 40 6.84 2.57 -10.85
C HIS A 40 6.15 2.11 -12.13
N TYR A 41 6.28 0.82 -12.44
CA TYR A 41 5.66 0.22 -13.61
C TYR A 41 4.25 -0.27 -13.26
N GLU A 42 3.26 0.07 -14.08
CA GLU A 42 1.88 -0.33 -13.85
C GLU A 42 1.61 -1.73 -14.42
N LEU A 43 1.22 -2.65 -13.54
CA LEU A 43 0.70 -3.96 -13.95
C LEU A 43 -0.72 -3.84 -14.51
N THR A 44 -1.13 -4.83 -15.31
CA THR A 44 -2.53 -4.91 -15.75
C THR A 44 -3.47 -5.03 -14.56
N LEU A 45 -4.69 -4.50 -14.70
CA LEU A 45 -5.71 -4.54 -13.66
C LEU A 45 -5.94 -5.97 -13.12
N ASN A 46 -6.03 -6.96 -14.02
CA ASN A 46 -6.25 -8.36 -13.65
C ASN A 46 -5.11 -8.91 -12.78
N THR A 47 -3.86 -8.62 -13.16
CA THR A 47 -2.68 -9.03 -12.38
C THR A 47 -2.69 -8.36 -11.00
N ASN A 48 -2.99 -7.06 -10.94
CA ASN A 48 -3.09 -6.32 -9.69
C ASN A 48 -4.17 -6.90 -8.76
N LEU A 49 -5.36 -7.23 -9.29
CA LEU A 49 -6.45 -7.80 -8.49
C LEU A 49 -6.10 -9.16 -7.87
N ILE A 50 -5.45 -10.05 -8.63
CA ILE A 50 -5.02 -11.36 -8.14
C ILE A 50 -4.00 -11.19 -6.99
N LEU A 51 -3.00 -10.34 -7.19
CA LEU A 51 -1.97 -10.08 -6.17
C LEU A 51 -2.56 -9.41 -4.92
N LEU A 52 -3.49 -8.47 -5.12
CA LEU A 52 -4.21 -7.78 -4.05
C LEU A 52 -5.03 -8.74 -3.19
N ALA A 53 -5.75 -9.67 -3.81
CA ALA A 53 -6.51 -10.69 -3.08
C ALA A 53 -5.61 -11.59 -2.23
N ALA A 54 -4.49 -12.06 -2.79
CA ALA A 54 -3.52 -12.86 -2.06
C ALA A 54 -2.91 -12.09 -0.87
N ALA A 55 -2.54 -10.82 -1.08
CA ALA A 55 -2.03 -9.95 -0.04
C ALA A 55 -3.06 -9.69 1.07
N GLY A 56 -4.31 -9.43 0.70
CA GLY A 56 -5.41 -9.23 1.63
C GLY A 56 -5.64 -10.44 2.54
N LEU A 57 -5.66 -11.65 1.98
CA LEU A 57 -5.77 -12.89 2.75
C LEU A 57 -4.59 -13.07 3.70
N PHE A 58 -3.36 -12.81 3.24
CA PHE A 58 -2.17 -12.91 4.08
C PHE A 58 -2.20 -11.91 5.23
N ILE A 59 -2.54 -10.65 4.97
CA ILE A 59 -2.62 -9.61 6.00
C ILE A 59 -3.75 -9.89 6.99
N ALA A 60 -4.91 -10.36 6.52
CA ALA A 60 -6.00 -10.79 7.39
C ALA A 60 -5.57 -11.95 8.31
N TYR A 61 -4.84 -12.93 7.78
CA TYR A 61 -4.25 -14.00 8.57
C TYR A 61 -3.27 -13.49 9.64
N ILE A 62 -2.38 -12.57 9.28
CA ILE A 62 -1.44 -11.94 10.23
C ILE A 62 -2.20 -11.14 11.32
N SER A 63 -3.21 -10.36 10.93
CA SER A 63 -4.07 -9.60 11.83
C SER A 63 -4.80 -10.52 12.81
N PHE A 64 -5.33 -11.64 12.32
CA PHE A 64 -5.97 -12.68 13.14
C PHE A 64 -5.00 -13.30 14.15
N LEU A 65 -3.83 -13.76 13.71
CA LEU A 65 -2.81 -14.35 14.59
C LEU A 65 -2.37 -13.39 15.70
N ARG A 66 -2.29 -12.09 15.40
CA ARG A 66 -1.88 -11.05 16.36
C ARG A 66 -3.02 -10.48 17.18
N ARG A 67 -4.26 -10.89 16.91
CA ARG A 67 -5.48 -10.31 17.51
C ARG A 67 -5.53 -8.78 17.38
N ASP A 68 -5.04 -8.26 16.25
CA ASP A 68 -4.91 -6.83 15.99
C ASP A 68 -5.55 -6.47 14.64
N ILE A 69 -6.82 -6.11 14.69
CA ILE A 69 -7.62 -5.75 13.50
C ILE A 69 -7.10 -4.49 12.81
N PHE A 70 -6.37 -3.65 13.53
CA PHE A 70 -5.85 -2.39 12.98
C PHE A 70 -4.72 -2.63 11.97
N ILE A 71 -4.09 -3.81 11.96
CA ILE A 71 -3.17 -4.20 10.87
C ILE A 71 -3.93 -4.25 9.54
N SER A 72 -5.09 -4.91 9.51
CA SER A 72 -5.95 -4.98 8.32
C SER A 72 -6.53 -3.61 7.98
N ALA A 73 -6.93 -2.82 8.99
CA ALA A 73 -7.42 -1.46 8.77
C ALA A 73 -6.32 -0.56 8.15
N ALA A 74 -5.08 -0.66 8.62
CA ALA A 74 -3.96 0.07 8.04
C ALA A 74 -3.68 -0.35 6.60
N ALA A 75 -3.73 -1.65 6.29
CA ALA A 75 -3.58 -2.14 4.92
C ALA A 75 -4.68 -1.58 3.99
N PHE A 76 -5.93 -1.58 4.47
CA PHE A 76 -7.05 -1.00 3.75
C PHE A 76 -6.88 0.51 3.52
N LEU A 77 -6.41 1.25 4.53
CA LEU A 77 -6.10 2.68 4.38
C LEU A 77 -5.02 2.95 3.32
N GLY A 78 -4.05 2.03 3.16
CA GLY A 78 -3.06 2.10 2.09
C GLY A 78 -3.65 1.96 0.68
N LEU A 79 -4.74 1.20 0.55
CA LEU A 79 -5.45 0.98 -0.72
C LEU A 79 -6.57 2.00 -0.95
N LEU A 80 -7.04 2.67 0.10
CA LEU A 80 -8.22 3.53 0.05
C LEU A 80 -8.15 4.61 -1.05
N PRO A 81 -7.02 5.28 -1.32
CA PRO A 81 -6.96 6.26 -2.41
C PRO A 81 -7.22 5.64 -3.80
N ASP A 82 -6.71 4.44 -4.08
CA ASP A 82 -6.99 3.71 -5.32
C ASP A 82 -8.49 3.42 -5.44
N LEU A 83 -9.13 2.97 -4.36
CA LEU A 83 -10.58 2.68 -4.36
C LEU A 83 -11.39 3.94 -4.61
N ILE A 84 -11.02 5.05 -3.97
CA ILE A 84 -11.67 6.35 -4.18
C ILE A 84 -11.53 6.80 -5.64
N TRP A 85 -10.37 6.56 -6.25
CA TRP A 85 -10.12 6.88 -7.65
C TRP A 85 -10.90 5.97 -8.61
N VAL A 86 -10.87 4.66 -8.41
CA VAL A 86 -11.57 3.67 -9.25
C VAL A 86 -13.09 3.84 -9.20
N PHE A 87 -13.65 4.17 -8.04
CA PHE A 87 -15.10 4.34 -7.85
C PHE A 87 -15.58 5.79 -7.98
N ASP A 88 -14.71 6.72 -8.34
CA ASP A 88 -15.03 8.15 -8.52
C ASP A 88 -15.76 8.78 -7.31
N LEU A 89 -15.29 8.49 -6.09
CA LEU A 89 -16.05 8.81 -4.87
C LEU A 89 -15.83 10.23 -4.34
N ASN A 90 -14.70 10.86 -4.65
CA ASN A 90 -14.35 12.19 -4.13
C ASN A 90 -13.37 12.95 -5.04
N SER A 91 -13.86 14.01 -5.69
CA SER A 91 -13.09 14.79 -6.66
C SER A 91 -11.80 15.41 -6.09
N THR A 92 -11.81 15.89 -4.85
CA THR A 92 -10.61 16.47 -4.20
C THR A 92 -9.52 15.42 -4.02
N LEU A 93 -9.87 14.25 -3.47
CA LEU A 93 -8.91 13.16 -3.28
C LEU A 93 -8.43 12.57 -4.60
N ILE A 94 -9.29 12.52 -5.62
CA ILE A 94 -8.93 12.12 -6.98
C ILE A 94 -7.89 13.07 -7.58
N ASN A 95 -8.06 14.38 -7.41
CA ASN A 95 -7.09 15.37 -7.89
C ASN A 95 -5.75 15.24 -7.17
N ILE A 96 -5.76 15.02 -5.85
CA ILE A 96 -4.55 14.79 -5.06
C ILE A 96 -3.85 13.50 -5.52
N HIS A 97 -4.59 12.39 -5.64
CA HIS A 97 -4.08 11.11 -6.10
C HIS A 97 -3.44 11.24 -7.48
N SER A 98 -4.17 11.82 -8.44
CA SER A 98 -3.71 12.02 -9.82
C SER A 98 -2.46 12.90 -9.89
N TYR A 99 -2.35 13.92 -9.03
CA TYR A 99 -1.16 14.77 -8.96
C TYR A 99 0.11 13.98 -8.59
N PHE A 100 0.03 13.07 -7.61
CA PHE A 100 1.17 12.22 -7.24
C PHE A 100 1.42 11.12 -8.28
N HIS A 101 0.35 10.56 -8.84
CA HIS A 101 0.42 9.44 -9.75
C HIS A 101 0.99 9.82 -11.14
N PHE A 102 0.59 10.98 -11.70
CA PHE A 102 0.86 11.33 -13.11
C PHE A 102 1.94 12.39 -13.34
N LYS A 103 2.56 12.97 -12.30
CA LYS A 103 3.66 13.95 -12.45
C LYS A 103 5.01 13.32 -12.84
N LYS A 104 5.01 12.10 -13.38
CA LYS A 104 6.20 11.28 -13.63
C LYS A 104 6.74 11.48 -15.04
N THR A 105 8.04 11.23 -15.20
CA THR A 105 8.68 11.12 -16.52
C THR A 105 8.33 9.76 -17.13
N TYR A 106 7.63 9.77 -18.27
CA TYR A 106 7.28 8.57 -19.04
C TYR A 106 8.18 8.44 -20.28
N PRO A 107 8.46 7.22 -20.77
CA PRO A 107 8.01 5.92 -20.26
C PRO A 107 8.83 5.43 -19.05
N ILE A 108 8.18 4.74 -18.10
CA ILE A 108 8.85 4.13 -16.94
C ILE A 108 9.37 2.74 -17.33
N PRO A 109 10.68 2.45 -17.20
CA PRO A 109 11.24 1.15 -17.57
C PRO A 109 10.69 0.00 -16.71
N PRO A 110 10.47 -1.22 -17.28
CA PRO A 110 10.05 -2.40 -16.52
C PRO A 110 10.99 -2.80 -15.37
N THR A 111 12.25 -2.37 -15.39
CA THR A 111 13.22 -2.60 -14.30
C THR A 111 12.78 -1.99 -12.97
N PHE A 112 11.89 -1.00 -12.98
CA PHE A 112 11.28 -0.47 -11.76
C PHE A 112 10.43 -1.51 -11.01
N LEU A 113 9.96 -2.58 -11.67
CA LEU A 113 9.33 -3.72 -10.97
C LEU A 113 10.29 -4.40 -10.00
N LEU A 114 11.59 -4.42 -10.28
CA LEU A 114 12.59 -4.99 -9.36
C LEU A 114 12.73 -4.14 -8.11
N PHE A 115 12.73 -2.81 -8.27
CA PHE A 115 12.74 -1.88 -7.15
C PHE A 115 11.47 -2.05 -6.29
N GLU A 116 10.32 -2.11 -6.94
CA GLU A 116 9.05 -2.32 -6.25
C GLU A 116 9.00 -3.67 -5.53
N LEU A 117 9.46 -4.75 -6.16
CA LEU A 117 9.55 -6.06 -5.53
C LEU A 117 10.49 -6.03 -4.32
N ALA A 118 11.65 -5.36 -4.42
CA ALA A 118 12.57 -5.22 -3.28
C ALA A 118 11.92 -4.48 -2.11
N LEU A 119 11.18 -3.40 -2.40
CA LEU A 119 10.44 -2.64 -1.40
C LEU A 119 9.34 -3.49 -0.74
N LEU A 120 8.56 -4.19 -1.55
CA LEU A 120 7.53 -5.13 -1.09
C LEU A 120 8.12 -6.19 -0.16
N LEU A 121 9.20 -6.86 -0.57
CA LEU A 121 9.85 -7.90 0.22
C LEU A 121 10.43 -7.36 1.53
N LEU A 122 11.03 -6.17 1.52
CA LEU A 122 11.53 -5.51 2.72
C LEU A 122 10.41 -5.27 3.74
N PHE A 123 9.31 -4.64 3.30
CA PHE A 123 8.19 -4.36 4.19
C PHE A 123 7.45 -5.62 4.61
N LEU A 124 7.34 -6.63 3.74
CA LEU A 124 6.82 -7.94 4.11
C LEU A 124 7.66 -8.57 5.22
N ALA A 125 8.99 -8.49 5.14
CA ALA A 125 9.89 -9.00 6.17
C ALA A 125 9.70 -8.24 7.50
N ILE A 126 9.53 -6.91 7.46
CA ILE A 126 9.20 -6.09 8.64
C ILE A 126 7.86 -6.54 9.24
N LEU A 127 6.82 -6.63 8.40
CA LEU A 127 5.49 -7.05 8.81
C LEU A 127 5.55 -8.41 9.49
N VAL A 128 6.25 -9.39 8.92
CA VAL A 128 6.36 -10.75 9.46
C VAL A 128 7.21 -10.79 10.74
N LYS A 129 8.30 -10.02 10.82
CA LYS A 129 9.24 -10.01 11.95
C LYS A 129 8.63 -9.41 13.22
N ASN A 130 7.77 -8.39 13.09
CA ASN A 130 7.14 -7.71 14.22
C ASN A 130 6.00 -8.53 14.85
N ARG A 131 6.30 -9.76 15.30
CA ARG A 131 5.36 -10.69 15.96
C ARG A 131 5.14 -10.44 17.47
N ARG A 132 5.62 -9.32 18.02
CA ARG A 132 5.57 -9.04 19.46
C ARG A 132 4.34 -8.21 19.83
#